data_AF-A0A3M8B7J0-F1
#
_entry.id   AF-A0A3M8B7J0-F1
#
_cell.length_a   1.000
_cell.length_b   1.000
_cell.length_c   1.000
_cell.angle_alpha   90.00
_cell.angle_beta   90.00
_cell.angle_gamma   90.00
#
_symmetry.space_group_name_H-M   'P 1'
#
loop_
_entity.id
_entity.type
_entity.pdbx_description
1 polymer ?
#
loop_
_entity_poly.entity_id
_entity_poly.type
_entity_poly.pdbx_seq_one_letter_code
_entity_poly.pdbx_strand_id
1 'polypeptide(L)'
;MNAKEIAGTNIKKYLDAKGVKHSWVMERTGISKKAFYDLLRGEGNVDKHIEKISDLFRIKDPLFFYSHFKEPTPPQEIEDRYSFTKSVAMSFHGEQTRDFAESMEVLADLINMLDVLHSINEETGNRN
;
A
#
# COMPACT_ATOMS: atom_id res chain seq x y z
N MET A 1 -15.78 17.13 -0.26
CA MET A 1 -14.66 16.74 0.62
C MET A 1 -13.71 17.93 0.69
N ASN A 2 -13.41 18.45 1.87
CA ASN A 2 -12.51 19.60 2.05
C ASN A 2 -11.04 19.14 2.15
N ALA A 3 -10.09 20.07 2.03
CA ALA A 3 -8.66 19.75 2.02
C ALA A 3 -8.18 19.02 3.29
N LYS A 4 -8.81 19.27 4.45
CA LYS A 4 -8.49 18.64 5.73
C LYS A 4 -9.01 17.21 5.80
N GLU A 5 -10.20 16.96 5.26
CA GLU A 5 -10.77 15.60 5.10
C GLU A 5 -9.92 14.75 4.14
N ILE A 6 -9.44 15.34 3.05
CA ILE A 6 -8.52 14.69 2.11
C ILE A 6 -7.22 14.32 2.83
N ALA A 7 -6.62 15.24 3.58
CA ALA A 7 -5.40 14.98 4.33
C ALA A 7 -5.57 13.87 5.39
N GLY A 8 -6.66 13.89 6.15
CA GLY A 8 -6.98 12.83 7.10
C GLY A 8 -7.11 11.45 6.44
N THR A 9 -7.78 11.40 5.28
CA THR A 9 -7.92 10.16 4.49
C THR A 9 -6.58 9.67 3.95
N ASN A 10 -5.75 10.56 3.43
CA ASN A 10 -4.43 10.22 2.90
C ASN A 10 -3.48 9.75 3.99
N ILE A 11 -3.53 10.34 5.19
CA ILE A 11 -2.79 9.85 6.34
C ILE A 11 -3.21 8.42 6.68
N LYS A 12 -4.51 8.14 6.73
CA LYS A 12 -5.00 6.79 7.01
C LYS A 12 -4.43 5.78 6.00
N LYS A 13 -4.58 6.07 4.69
CA LYS A 13 -4.05 5.24 3.60
C LYS A 13 -2.54 5.02 3.71
N TYR A 14 -1.79 6.07 4.03
CA TYR A 14 -0.35 6.00 4.20
C TYR A 14 0.07 5.08 5.36
N LEU A 15 -0.63 5.17 6.49
CA LEU A 15 -0.36 4.32 7.66
C LEU A 15 -0.72 2.86 7.39
N ASP A 16 -1.86 2.62 6.75
CA ASP A 16 -2.32 1.29 6.34
C ASP A 16 -1.32 0.66 5.36
N ALA A 17 -0.87 1.39 4.34
CA ALA A 17 0.12 0.93 3.36
C ALA A 17 1.49 0.63 3.98
N LYS A 18 1.88 1.33 5.06
CA LYS A 18 3.10 1.04 5.81
C LYS A 18 2.94 -0.08 6.84
N GLY A 19 1.73 -0.60 7.05
CA GLY A 19 1.44 -1.58 8.11
C GLY A 19 1.69 -1.04 9.52
N VAL A 20 1.63 0.28 9.72
CA VAL A 20 1.93 0.92 11.01
C VAL A 20 0.66 1.04 11.83
N LYS A 21 0.70 0.52 13.06
CA LYS A 21 -0.43 0.61 14.00
C LYS A 21 -0.69 2.06 14.41
N HIS A 22 -1.96 2.48 14.39
CA HIS A 22 -2.36 3.80 14.87
C HIS A 22 -1.89 4.09 16.30
N SER A 23 -1.90 3.09 17.19
CA SER A 23 -1.43 3.23 18.57
C SER A 23 0.03 3.66 18.66
N TRP A 24 0.89 3.10 17.79
CA TRP A 24 2.30 3.45 17.71
C TRP A 24 2.49 4.91 17.25
N VAL A 25 1.70 5.36 16.27
CA VAL A 25 1.74 6.75 15.79
C VAL A 25 1.31 7.71 16.90
N MET A 26 0.22 7.40 17.61
CA MET A 26 -0.28 8.22 18.72
C MET A 26 0.77 8.36 19.83
N GLU A 27 1.42 7.25 20.22
CA GLU A 27 2.48 7.24 21.23
C GLU A 27 3.67 8.12 20.82
N ARG A 28 4.14 7.99 19.57
CA ARG A 28 5.33 8.70 19.09
C ARG A 28 5.10 10.19 18.80
N THR A 29 3.88 10.57 18.44
CA THR A 29 3.51 11.98 18.17
C THR A 29 2.96 12.70 19.41
N GLY A 30 2.62 11.96 20.47
CA GLY A 30 1.90 12.47 21.63
C GLY A 30 0.51 13.00 21.29
N ILE A 31 -0.09 12.56 20.18
CA ILE A 31 -1.46 12.93 19.80
C ILE A 31 -2.43 12.04 20.59
N SER A 32 -3.38 12.64 21.30
CA SER A 32 -4.37 11.88 22.06
C SER A 32 -5.26 11.07 21.13
N LYS A 33 -5.82 9.96 21.62
CA LYS A 33 -6.71 9.09 20.84
C LYS A 33 -7.83 9.86 20.14
N LYS A 34 -8.53 10.72 20.89
CA LYS A 34 -9.59 11.55 20.33
C LYS A 34 -9.07 12.46 19.21
N ALA A 35 -8.00 13.22 19.47
CA ALA A 35 -7.45 14.14 18.50
C ALA A 35 -6.93 13.44 17.23
N PHE A 36 -6.40 12.22 17.37
CA PHE A 36 -5.95 11.42 16.24
C PHE A 36 -7.10 11.01 15.32
N TYR A 37 -8.20 10.50 15.88
CA TYR A 37 -9.36 10.12 15.06
C TYR A 37 -10.17 11.34 14.57
N ASP A 38 -10.11 12.48 15.27
CA ASP A 38 -10.62 13.76 14.75
C ASP A 38 -9.79 14.19 13.53
N LEU A 39 -8.45 14.13 13.62
CA LEU A 39 -7.54 14.38 12.50
C LEU A 39 -7.85 13.50 11.29
N LEU A 40 -8.05 12.19 11.47
CA LEU A 40 -8.35 11.28 10.36
C LEU A 40 -9.69 11.61 9.67
N ARG A 41 -10.60 12.28 10.37
CA ARG A 41 -11.88 12.77 9.84
C ARG A 41 -11.80 14.20 9.27
N GLY A 42 -10.63 14.84 9.35
CA GLY A 42 -10.46 16.24 8.94
C GLY A 42 -11.01 17.25 9.96
N GLU A 43 -11.25 16.82 11.20
CA GLU A 43 -11.83 17.64 12.28
C GLU A 43 -10.75 18.16 13.25
N GLY A 44 -11.03 19.29 13.90
CA GLY A 44 -10.17 19.87 14.93
C GLY A 44 -8.91 20.55 14.38
N ASN A 45 -7.80 20.48 15.12
CA ASN A 45 -6.55 21.15 14.76
C ASN A 45 -5.68 20.28 13.84
N VAL A 46 -6.21 20.04 12.65
CA VAL A 46 -5.64 19.14 11.63
C VAL A 46 -4.22 19.53 11.25
N ASP A 47 -3.97 20.81 10.96
CA ASP A 47 -2.68 21.28 10.43
C ASP A 47 -1.52 21.02 11.41
N LYS A 48 -1.75 21.30 12.71
CA LYS A 48 -0.80 21.00 13.80
C LYS A 48 -0.50 19.51 13.93
N HIS A 49 -1.51 18.66 13.72
CA HIS A 49 -1.35 17.21 13.85
C HIS A 49 -0.71 16.59 12.61
N ILE A 50 -0.94 17.15 11.43
CA ILE A 50 -0.25 16.78 10.19
C ILE A 50 1.25 17.07 10.33
N GLU A 51 1.64 18.24 10.83
CA GLU A 51 3.05 18.59 11.05
C GLU A 51 3.78 17.55 11.91
N LYS A 52 3.17 17.14 13.03
CA LYS A 52 3.71 16.08 13.90
C LYS A 52 3.86 14.73 13.19
N ILE A 53 2.93 14.38 12.30
CA ILE A 53 3.00 13.14 11.52
C ILE A 53 4.08 13.25 10.45
N SER A 54 4.18 14.38 9.75
CA SER A 54 5.23 14.65 8.77
C SER A 54 6.61 14.57 9.41
N ASP A 55 6.80 15.13 10.60
CA ASP A 55 8.06 15.05 11.36
C ASP A 55 8.41 13.60 11.71
N LEU A 56 7.44 12.83 12.22
CA LEU A 56 7.63 11.41 12.58
C LEU A 56 8.14 10.59 11.39
N PHE A 57 7.60 10.85 10.20
CA PHE A 57 7.95 10.12 8.98
C PHE A 57 9.01 10.83 8.11
N ARG A 58 9.57 11.95 8.60
CA ARG A 58 10.57 12.78 7.89
C ARG A 58 10.10 13.23 6.51
N ILE A 59 8.82 13.54 6.36
CA ILE A 59 8.21 14.05 5.15
C ILE A 59 8.50 15.54 5.06
N LYS A 60 9.27 15.93 4.04
CA LYS A 60 9.69 17.34 3.85
C LYS A 60 8.66 18.19 3.13
N ASP A 61 7.81 17.57 2.31
CA ASP A 61 6.81 18.29 1.53
C ASP A 61 5.59 18.61 2.42
N PRO A 62 5.30 19.90 2.69
CA PRO A 62 4.16 20.29 3.50
C PRO A 62 2.81 19.96 2.86
N LEU A 63 2.77 19.77 1.53
CA LEU A 63 1.57 19.44 0.77
C LEU A 63 1.37 17.94 0.56
N PHE A 64 2.30 17.11 1.05
CA PHE A 64 2.31 15.66 0.80
C PHE A 64 0.94 15.02 1.03
N PHE A 65 0.34 15.27 2.21
CA PHE A 65 -0.96 14.71 2.56
C PHE A 65 -2.15 15.46 1.95
N TYR A 66 -1.97 16.69 1.48
CA TYR A 66 -3.05 17.50 0.89
C TYR A 66 -3.24 17.24 -0.61
N SER A 67 -2.25 16.64 -1.27
CA SER A 67 -2.31 16.24 -2.67
C SER A 67 -3.00 14.88 -2.88
N HIS A 68 -3.33 14.50 -4.11
CA HIS A 68 -3.88 13.18 -4.41
C HIS A 68 -2.84 12.09 -4.11
N PHE A 69 -2.94 11.47 -2.93
CA PHE A 69 -2.12 10.32 -2.56
C PHE A 69 -2.48 9.15 -3.49
N LYS A 70 -1.60 8.85 -4.45
CA LYS A 70 -1.64 7.58 -5.16
C LYS A 70 -1.16 6.51 -4.19
N GLU A 71 -2.05 5.61 -3.80
CA GLU A 71 -1.64 4.38 -3.11
C GLU A 71 -0.55 3.69 -3.94
N PRO A 72 0.58 3.29 -3.33
CA PRO A 72 1.42 2.27 -3.92
C PRO A 72 0.54 1.04 -4.16
N THR A 73 0.67 0.40 -5.33
CA THR A 73 -0.03 -0.84 -5.67
C THR A 73 0.07 -1.83 -4.49
N PRO A 74 -1.03 -2.51 -4.10
CA PRO A 74 -1.07 -3.28 -2.86
C PRO A 74 0.05 -4.34 -2.80
N PRO A 75 0.59 -4.61 -1.60
CA PRO A 75 1.66 -5.58 -1.42
C PRO A 75 1.32 -6.98 -1.92
N GLN A 76 0.05 -7.41 -1.94
CA GLN A 76 -0.28 -8.79 -2.32
C GLN A 76 0.12 -9.14 -3.76
N GLU A 77 -0.20 -8.27 -4.73
CA GLU A 77 0.24 -8.50 -6.12
C GLU A 77 1.77 -8.43 -6.26
N ILE A 78 2.44 -7.59 -5.46
CA ILE A 78 3.90 -7.46 -5.47
C ILE A 78 4.57 -8.63 -4.75
N GLU A 79 4.00 -9.12 -3.65
CA GLU A 79 4.52 -10.19 -2.79
C GLU A 79 4.37 -11.54 -3.48
N ASP A 80 3.25 -11.78 -4.16
CA ASP A 80 3.04 -12.99 -4.97
C ASP A 80 3.95 -12.98 -6.20
N ARG A 81 4.07 -11.85 -6.91
CA ARG A 81 4.99 -11.69 -8.04
C ARG A 81 6.46 -11.83 -7.62
N TYR A 82 6.85 -11.20 -6.50
CA TYR A 82 8.21 -11.23 -5.96
C TYR A 82 8.57 -12.62 -5.41
N SER A 83 7.62 -13.31 -4.78
CA SER A 83 7.76 -14.69 -4.34
C SER A 83 7.99 -15.63 -5.55
N PHE A 84 7.19 -15.48 -6.60
CA PHE A 84 7.36 -16.22 -7.85
C PHE A 84 8.74 -15.98 -8.48
N THR A 85 9.11 -14.72 -8.75
CA THR A 85 10.42 -14.41 -9.36
C THR A 85 11.58 -14.91 -8.51
N LYS A 86 11.49 -14.78 -7.17
CA LYS A 86 12.51 -15.29 -6.26
C LYS A 86 12.62 -16.82 -6.31
N SER A 87 11.50 -17.54 -6.34
CA SER A 87 11.49 -19.01 -6.44
C SER A 87 12.13 -19.52 -7.74
N VAL A 88 11.85 -18.84 -8.86
CA VAL A 88 12.42 -19.16 -10.16
C VAL A 88 13.91 -18.83 -10.19
N ALA A 89 14.30 -17.66 -9.67
CA ALA A 89 15.70 -17.23 -9.57
C ALA A 89 16.56 -18.17 -8.71
N MET A 90 16.01 -18.72 -7.61
CA MET A 90 16.71 -19.69 -6.77
C MET A 90 16.89 -21.06 -7.44
N SER A 91 16.02 -21.40 -8.40
CA SER A 91 16.00 -22.70 -9.08
C SER A 91 16.73 -22.65 -10.44
N PHE A 92 17.05 -21.46 -10.93
CA PHE A 92 17.71 -21.25 -12.21
C PHE A 92 19.23 -21.15 -12.03
N HIS A 93 19.97 -22.08 -12.64
CA HIS A 93 21.43 -22.15 -12.54
C HIS A 93 22.17 -21.33 -13.63
N GLY A 94 21.44 -20.55 -14.43
CA GLY A 94 21.99 -19.68 -15.48
C GLY A 94 22.19 -18.24 -15.02
N GLU A 95 22.78 -17.42 -15.89
CA GLU A 95 23.00 -15.99 -15.62
C GLU A 95 21.66 -15.24 -15.58
N GLN A 96 21.40 -14.54 -14.48
CA GLN A 96 20.19 -13.74 -14.31
C GLN A 96 20.35 -12.40 -15.02
N THR A 97 20.12 -12.42 -16.33
CA THR A 97 20.18 -11.23 -17.18
C THR A 97 18.89 -10.42 -17.09
N ARG A 98 18.94 -9.17 -17.55
CA ARG A 98 17.76 -8.31 -17.65
C ARG A 98 16.65 -8.93 -18.50
N ASP A 99 17.02 -9.57 -19.61
CA ASP A 99 16.07 -10.24 -20.52
C ASP A 99 15.36 -11.42 -19.85
N PHE A 100 16.07 -12.13 -18.96
CA PHE A 100 15.46 -13.19 -18.15
C PHE A 100 14.42 -12.63 -17.17
N ALA A 101 14.73 -11.53 -16.49
CA ALA A 101 13.80 -10.87 -15.57
C ALA A 101 12.54 -10.38 -16.29
N GLU A 102 12.69 -9.72 -17.45
CA GLU A 102 11.57 -9.27 -18.28
C GLU A 102 10.72 -10.45 -18.79
N SER A 103 11.35 -11.57 -19.14
CA SER A 103 10.62 -12.78 -19.54
C SER A 103 9.83 -13.43 -18.40
N MET A 104 10.34 -13.36 -17.17
CA MET A 104 9.65 -13.89 -15.98
C MET A 104 8.49 -13.03 -15.52
N GLU A 105 8.54 -11.71 -15.73
CA GLU A 105 7.41 -10.81 -15.53
C GLU A 105 6.23 -11.18 -16.45
N VAL A 106 6.50 -11.40 -17.74
CA VAL A 106 5.48 -11.81 -18.73
C VAL A 106 4.88 -13.18 -18.38
N LEU A 107 5.70 -14.11 -17.90
CA LEU A 107 5.23 -15.42 -17.44
C LEU A 107 4.32 -15.33 -16.21
N ALA A 108 4.66 -14.46 -15.25
CA ALA A 108 3.84 -14.22 -14.06
C ALA A 108 2.48 -13.62 -14.43
N ASP A 109 2.44 -12.68 -15.38
CA ASP A 109 1.19 -12.11 -15.88
C ASP A 109 0.30 -13.16 -16.56
N LEU A 110 0.90 -14.10 -17.32
CA LEU A 110 0.15 -15.20 -17.93
C LEU A 110 -0.49 -16.13 -16.89
N ILE A 111 0.26 -16.49 -15.84
CA ILE A 111 -0.24 -17.36 -14.75
C ILE A 111 -1.40 -16.69 -14.03
N ASN A 112 -1.26 -15.40 -13.69
CA ASN A 112 -2.32 -14.62 -13.05
C ASN A 112 -3.61 -14.58 -13.91
N MET A 113 -3.48 -14.46 -15.23
CA MET A 113 -4.64 -14.53 -16.13
C MET A 113 -5.31 -15.91 -16.11
N LEU A 114 -4.53 -16.99 -16.08
CA LEU A 114 -5.06 -18.35 -15.99
C LEU A 114 -5.78 -18.60 -14.67
N ASP A 115 -5.24 -18.10 -13.55
CA ASP A 115 -5.86 -18.23 -12.22
C ASP A 115 -7.19 -17.45 -12.14
N VAL A 116 -7.26 -16.28 -12.75
CA VAL A 116 -8.52 -15.52 -12.87
C VAL A 116 -9.54 -16.29 -13.71
N LEU A 117 -9.13 -16.86 -14.84
CA LEU A 117 -10.00 -17.67 -15.69
C LEU A 117 -10.45 -18.97 -15.01
N HIS A 118 -9.57 -19.60 -14.22
CA HIS A 118 -9.88 -20.80 -13.45
C HIS A 118 -10.89 -20.50 -12.34
N SER A 119 -10.67 -19.39 -11.62
CA SER A 119 -11.58 -18.92 -10.56
C SER A 119 -13.00 -18.67 -11.10
N ILE A 120 -13.12 -18.07 -12.30
CA ILE A 120 -14.41 -17.87 -12.97
C ILE A 120 -15.07 -19.22 -13.34
N ASN A 121 -14.28 -20.22 -13.74
CA ASN A 121 -14.77 -21.55 -14.10
C ASN A 121 -15.23 -22.36 -12.88
N GLU A 122 -14.56 -22.23 -11.74
CA GLU A 122 -14.96 -22.85 -10.47
C GLU A 122 -16.23 -22.21 -9.89
N GLU A 123 -16.40 -20.89 -10.03
CA GLU A 123 -17.63 -20.18 -9.64
C GLU A 123 -18.84 -20.56 -10.52
N THR A 124 -18.62 -20.96 -11.76
CA THR A 124 -19.69 -21.44 -12.67
C THR A 124 -19.98 -22.94 -12.54
N GLY A 125 -19.03 -23.76 -12.08
CA GLY A 125 -19.23 -25.17 -11.79
C GLY A 125 -20.04 -25.46 -10.52
N ASN A 126 -20.11 -24.51 -9.57
CA ASN A 126 -20.84 -24.63 -8.30
C ASN A 126 -22.31 -24.16 -8.38
N ARG A 127 -22.83 -23.94 -9.59
CA ARG A 127 -24.23 -23.51 -9.84
C ARG A 127 -25.08 -24.52 -10.63
N ASN A 128 -24.60 -25.76 -10.81
CA ASN A 128 -25.37 -26.86 -11.39
C ASN A 128 -25.65 -27.96 -10.36
#